data_AF-A0AA41SZL7-F1
#
_entry.id   AF-A0AA41SZL7-F1
#
_cell.length_a   1.000
_cell.length_b   1.000
_cell.length_c   1.000
_cell.angle_alpha   90.00
_cell.angle_beta   90.00
_cell.angle_gamma   90.00
#
_symmetry.space_group_name_H-M   'P 1'
#
loop_
_entity.id
_entity.type
_entity.pdbx_description
1 polymer ?
#
loop_
_entity_poly.entity_id
_entity_poly.type
_entity_poly.pdbx_seq_one_letter_code
_entity_poly.pdbx_strand_id
1 'polypeptide(L)'
;MTNVYLPVYFETLLIMWKLVKAPDGDYYTLALPRWDEPMHCFSVADVGAAVSSILNSPEEFIGKAMGLSAEALTTQQYADVLSKRLGKEVRDAKISPVAYGKLVFSVAKELADMFHCFQMKPDHDVKLTHCLNPEVKSFSQFILENLAAFKDV
;
A
#
# COMPACT_ATOMS: atom_id res chain seq x y z
N MET A 1 5.35 23.90 12.64
CA MET A 1 4.41 22.88 12.14
C MET A 1 5.19 21.60 11.91
N THR A 2 4.55 20.45 12.13
CA THR A 2 5.11 19.13 11.78
C THR A 2 4.31 18.60 10.61
N ASN A 3 4.99 18.16 9.55
CA ASN A 3 4.35 17.60 8.36
C ASN A 3 4.46 16.07 8.38
N VAL A 4 3.33 15.39 8.20
CA VAL A 4 3.28 13.93 8.14
C VAL A 4 2.78 13.55 6.75
N TYR A 5 3.64 12.90 5.97
CA TYR A 5 3.28 12.36 4.66
C TYR A 5 2.84 10.92 4.82
N LEU A 6 1.68 10.61 4.27
CA LEU A 6 1.11 9.28 4.31
C LEU A 6 1.37 8.57 2.98
N PRO A 7 1.70 7.27 3.02
CA PRO A 7 1.96 6.49 1.83
C PRO A 7 0.64 5.95 1.28
N VAL A 8 0.72 4.98 0.38
CA VAL A 8 -0.45 4.26 -0.11
C VAL A 8 -1.13 3.48 1.01
N TYR A 9 -2.45 3.57 1.09
CA TYR A 9 -3.23 2.83 2.09
C TYR A 9 -3.49 1.40 1.69
N PHE A 10 -3.39 0.46 2.64
CA PHE A 10 -3.83 -0.92 2.42
C PHE A 10 -5.31 -1.00 2.02
N GLU A 11 -6.14 -0.12 2.58
CA GLU A 11 -7.57 0.00 2.31
C GLU A 11 -7.87 0.24 0.81
N THR A 12 -6.92 0.81 0.07
CA THR A 12 -7.03 1.02 -1.38
C THR A 12 -7.22 -0.30 -2.14
N LEU A 13 -6.67 -1.41 -1.64
CA LEU A 13 -6.84 -2.75 -2.22
C LEU A 13 -8.28 -3.27 -2.09
N LEU A 14 -9.02 -2.82 -1.08
CA LEU A 14 -10.39 -3.26 -0.85
C LEU A 14 -11.38 -2.60 -1.83
N ILE A 15 -11.04 -1.41 -2.34
CA ILE A 15 -11.94 -0.59 -3.16
C ILE A 15 -11.51 -0.51 -4.62
N MET A 16 -10.24 -0.20 -4.88
CA MET A 16 -9.76 0.23 -6.19
C MET A 16 -8.91 -0.83 -6.88
N TRP A 17 -8.01 -1.48 -6.14
CA TRP A 17 -7.12 -2.53 -6.68
C TRP A 17 -7.59 -3.92 -6.31
N LYS A 18 -8.86 -4.19 -6.63
CA LYS A 18 -9.47 -5.50 -6.43
C LYS A 18 -8.79 -6.56 -7.30
N LEU A 19 -8.76 -7.78 -6.79
CA LEU A 19 -8.27 -8.93 -7.51
C LEU A 19 -9.21 -9.27 -8.69
N VAL A 20 -8.62 -9.52 -9.85
CA VAL A 20 -9.36 -9.89 -11.06
C VAL A 20 -9.05 -11.34 -11.40
N LYS A 21 -10.08 -12.17 -11.53
CA LYS A 21 -9.94 -13.57 -11.96
C LYS A 21 -9.39 -13.61 -13.39
N ALA A 22 -8.35 -14.41 -13.60
CA ALA A 22 -7.75 -14.56 -14.91
C ALA A 22 -8.66 -15.37 -15.85
N PRO A 23 -8.70 -15.03 -17.15
CA PRO A 23 -9.52 -15.77 -18.12
C PRO A 23 -8.93 -17.13 -18.51
N ASP A 24 -7.63 -17.35 -18.29
CA ASP A 24 -6.84 -18.48 -18.78
C ASP A 24 -6.50 -19.51 -17.68
N GLY A 25 -7.01 -19.34 -16.45
CA GLY A 25 -6.76 -20.28 -15.37
C GLY A 25 -7.51 -19.97 -14.07
N ASP A 26 -7.35 -20.84 -13.08
CA ASP A 26 -7.91 -20.66 -11.74
C ASP A 26 -6.96 -19.88 -10.82
N TYR A 27 -6.65 -18.65 -11.23
CA TYR A 27 -5.84 -17.71 -10.45
C TYR A 27 -6.38 -16.28 -10.58
N TYR A 28 -5.93 -15.41 -9.68
CA TYR A 28 -6.29 -14.00 -9.67
C TYR A 28 -5.08 -13.14 -9.98
N THR A 29 -5.33 -11.92 -10.44
CA THR A 29 -4.29 -10.96 -10.76
C THR A 29 -4.45 -9.68 -9.95
N LEU A 30 -3.32 -9.17 -9.48
CA LEU A 30 -3.20 -7.86 -8.86
C LEU A 30 -2.54 -6.91 -9.86
N ALA A 31 -3.28 -5.90 -10.30
CA ALA A 31 -2.84 -4.95 -11.31
C ALA A 31 -2.39 -3.63 -10.68
N LEU A 32 -1.18 -3.63 -10.10
CA LEU A 32 -0.51 -2.40 -9.68
C LEU A 32 0.49 -1.99 -10.77
N PRO A 33 0.48 -0.74 -11.25
CA PRO A 33 1.41 -0.25 -12.27
C PRO A 33 2.78 0.07 -11.67
N ARG A 34 3.35 -0.94 -11.01
CA ARG A 34 4.63 -0.84 -10.34
C ARG A 34 5.42 -2.11 -10.62
N TRP A 35 6.54 -1.91 -11.31
CA TRP A 35 7.56 -2.93 -11.52
C TRP A 35 8.40 -3.06 -10.23
N ASP A 36 9.28 -4.06 -10.17
CA ASP A 36 10.15 -4.59 -9.08
C ASP A 36 10.57 -3.71 -7.88
N GLU A 37 10.38 -2.40 -7.89
CA GLU A 37 10.64 -1.49 -6.79
C GLU A 37 9.57 -1.60 -5.68
N PRO A 38 9.96 -1.67 -4.40
CA PRO A 38 9.03 -1.67 -3.27
C PRO A 38 8.21 -0.37 -3.16
N MET A 39 6.94 -0.48 -2.79
CA MET A 39 6.03 0.63 -2.51
C MET A 39 5.77 0.75 -1.02
N HIS A 40 6.01 1.93 -0.46
CA HIS A 40 5.61 2.23 0.92
C HIS A 40 4.10 2.14 1.09
N CYS A 41 3.69 1.56 2.21
CA CYS A 41 2.30 1.34 2.53
C CYS A 41 2.02 1.40 4.03
N PHE A 42 0.76 1.62 4.38
CA PHE A 42 0.32 1.85 5.76
C PHE A 42 -1.20 1.60 5.88
N SER A 43 -1.70 1.17 7.04
CA SER A 43 -3.15 1.15 7.28
C SER A 43 -3.62 2.52 7.74
N VAL A 44 -4.66 3.08 7.11
CA VAL A 44 -5.19 4.38 7.54
C VAL A 44 -5.67 4.36 9.01
N ALA A 45 -6.06 3.19 9.52
CA ALA A 45 -6.49 3.02 10.91
C ALA A 45 -5.36 3.26 11.93
N ASP A 46 -4.09 3.12 11.53
CA ASP A 46 -2.95 3.27 12.43
C ASP A 46 -2.40 4.71 12.47
N VAL A 47 -2.95 5.62 11.65
CA VAL A 47 -2.47 7.01 11.55
C VAL A 47 -2.64 7.73 12.88
N GLY A 48 -3.77 7.51 13.55
CA GLY A 48 -4.09 8.17 14.81
C GLY A 48 -3.05 7.89 15.90
N ALA A 49 -2.63 6.63 16.04
CA ALA A 49 -1.62 6.23 17.02
C ALA A 49 -0.26 6.88 16.74
N ALA A 50 0.20 6.83 15.48
CA ALA A 50 1.48 7.44 15.10
C ALA A 50 1.48 8.97 15.29
N VAL A 51 0.39 9.65 14.88
CA VAL A 51 0.25 11.11 15.06
C VAL A 51 0.14 11.47 16.53
N SER A 52 -0.55 10.67 17.36
CA SER A 52 -0.61 10.89 18.80
C SER A 52 0.77 10.85 19.44
N SER A 53 1.64 9.91 19.05
CA SER A 53 3.02 9.84 19.54
C SER A 53 3.83 11.07 19.15
N ILE A 54 3.66 11.57 17.92
CA ILE A 54 4.30 12.84 17.47
C ILE A 54 3.85 14.02 18.34
N LEU A 55 2.55 14.12 18.62
CA LEU A 55 1.99 15.22 19.42
C LEU A 55 2.43 15.18 20.89
N ASN A 56 2.74 14.00 21.41
CA ASN A 56 3.25 13.81 22.77
C ASN A 56 4.75 14.14 22.92
N SER A 57 5.48 14.36 21.81
CA SER A 57 6.91 14.71 21.80
C SER A 57 7.20 15.88 20.83
N PRO A 58 6.53 17.04 21.00
CA PRO A 58 6.58 18.12 20.03
C PRO A 58 7.98 18.71 19.84
N GLU A 59 8.81 18.75 20.87
CA GLU A 59 10.20 19.20 20.81
C GLU A 59 11.06 18.39 19.85
N GLU A 60 10.73 17.11 19.65
CA GLU A 60 11.44 16.25 18.71
C GLU A 60 10.99 16.51 17.27
N PHE A 61 9.72 16.88 17.05
CA PHE A 61 9.12 16.82 15.72
C PHE A 61 8.76 18.17 15.09
N ILE A 62 8.68 19.26 15.85
CA ILE A 62 8.38 20.59 15.31
C ILE A 62 9.41 20.97 14.23
N GLY A 63 8.92 21.37 13.06
CA GLY A 63 9.75 21.80 11.93
C GLY A 63 10.21 20.64 11.04
N LYS A 64 9.92 19.38 11.40
CA LYS A 64 10.23 18.21 10.59
C LYS A 64 9.11 17.88 9.61
N ALA A 65 9.50 17.21 8.53
CA ALA A 65 8.61 16.59 7.57
C ALA A 65 9.00 15.11 7.46
N MET A 66 8.05 14.20 7.65
CA MET A 66 8.33 12.77 7.81
C MET A 66 7.32 11.95 7.03
N GLY A 67 7.80 11.00 6.23
CA GLY A 67 6.95 9.99 5.59
C GLY A 67 6.75 8.79 6.49
N LEU A 68 5.49 8.41 6.76
CA LEU A 68 5.17 7.20 7.52
C LEU A 68 5.06 5.99 6.61
N SER A 69 5.47 4.82 7.07
CA SER A 69 5.35 3.58 6.32
C SER A 69 5.41 2.39 7.27
N ALA A 70 4.42 1.51 7.20
CA ALA A 70 4.42 0.28 7.98
C ALA A 70 5.46 -0.70 7.41
N GLU A 71 5.54 -0.75 6.08
CA GLU A 71 6.50 -1.52 5.31
C GLU A 71 6.57 -1.01 3.86
N ALA A 72 7.51 -1.54 3.09
CA ALA A 72 7.62 -1.30 1.66
C ALA A 72 7.64 -2.64 0.93
N LEU A 73 6.64 -2.87 0.07
CA LEU A 73 6.45 -4.16 -0.61
C LEU A 73 6.40 -4.00 -2.12
N THR A 74 6.99 -4.95 -2.85
CA THR A 74 6.82 -5.07 -4.30
C THR A 74 5.44 -5.66 -4.63
N THR A 75 4.95 -5.45 -5.85
CA THR A 75 3.67 -6.04 -6.30
C THR A 75 3.66 -7.56 -6.18
N GLN A 76 4.80 -8.21 -6.43
CA GLN A 76 4.94 -9.65 -6.21
C GLN A 76 4.82 -10.03 -4.73
N GLN A 77 5.43 -9.28 -3.80
CA GLN A 77 5.29 -9.54 -2.36
C GLN A 77 3.84 -9.34 -1.88
N TYR A 78 3.13 -8.36 -2.42
CA TYR A 78 1.68 -8.23 -2.19
C TYR A 78 0.93 -9.47 -2.65
N ALA A 79 1.21 -9.94 -3.88
CA ALA A 79 0.59 -11.12 -4.45
C ALA A 79 0.90 -12.39 -3.63
N ASP A 80 2.12 -12.53 -3.12
CA ASP A 80 2.52 -13.67 -2.27
C ASP A 80 1.77 -13.67 -0.93
N VAL A 81 1.65 -12.51 -0.27
CA VAL A 81 0.89 -12.37 0.99
C VAL A 81 -0.59 -12.67 0.76
N LEU A 82 -1.18 -12.10 -0.29
CA LEU A 82 -2.57 -12.37 -0.67
C LEU A 82 -2.76 -13.86 -0.96
N SER A 83 -1.85 -14.48 -1.72
CA SER A 83 -1.94 -15.90 -2.04
C SER A 83 -1.95 -16.77 -0.79
N LYS A 84 -1.02 -16.48 0.13
CA LYS A 84 -0.91 -17.20 1.39
C LYS A 84 -2.14 -17.02 2.28
N ARG A 85 -2.72 -15.83 2.34
CA ARG A 85 -3.85 -15.52 3.23
C ARG A 85 -5.19 -15.96 2.68
N LEU A 86 -5.37 -15.91 1.37
CA LEU A 86 -6.61 -16.30 0.70
C LEU A 86 -6.64 -17.79 0.33
N GLY A 87 -5.49 -18.47 0.30
CA GLY A 87 -5.41 -19.87 -0.14
C GLY A 87 -5.69 -20.04 -1.65
N LYS A 88 -5.54 -18.96 -2.41
CA LYS A 88 -5.78 -18.88 -3.86
C LYS A 88 -4.55 -18.30 -4.52
N GLU A 89 -4.22 -18.75 -5.73
CA GLU A 89 -3.07 -18.17 -6.43
C GLU A 89 -3.38 -16.74 -6.88
N VAL A 90 -2.55 -15.79 -6.44
CA VAL A 90 -2.58 -14.39 -6.86
C VAL A 90 -1.25 -14.07 -7.53
N ARG A 91 -1.32 -13.48 -8.72
CA ARG A 91 -0.15 -13.10 -9.52
C ARG A 91 -0.09 -11.60 -9.76
N ASP A 92 1.12 -11.08 -9.87
CA ASP A 92 1.32 -9.73 -10.41
C ASP A 92 0.92 -9.71 -11.90
N ALA A 93 -0.01 -8.81 -12.26
CA ALA A 93 -0.43 -8.61 -13.65
C ALA A 93 0.67 -7.99 -14.52
N LYS A 94 1.72 -7.44 -13.91
CA LYS A 94 2.85 -6.74 -14.56
C LYS A 94 2.40 -5.63 -15.51
N ILE A 95 1.30 -4.95 -15.14
CA ILE A 95 0.76 -3.86 -15.94
C ILE A 95 1.75 -2.68 -15.96
N SER A 96 2.02 -2.11 -17.13
CA SER A 96 2.89 -0.93 -17.23
C SER A 96 2.13 0.34 -16.83
N PRO A 97 2.79 1.39 -16.31
CA PRO A 97 2.15 2.67 -16.03
C PRO A 97 1.42 3.27 -17.25
N VAL A 98 2.00 3.13 -18.44
CA VAL A 98 1.40 3.58 -19.70
C VAL A 98 0.11 2.81 -20.02
N ALA A 99 0.07 1.50 -19.79
CA ALA A 99 -1.13 0.71 -19.99
C ALA A 99 -2.19 1.02 -18.92
N TYR A 100 -1.78 1.20 -17.67
CA TYR A 100 -2.66 1.55 -16.57
C TYR A 100 -3.33 2.92 -16.76
N GLY A 101 -2.57 3.93 -17.21
CA GLY A 101 -3.11 5.27 -17.49
C GLY A 101 -4.12 5.32 -18.65
N LYS A 102 -4.23 4.25 -19.46
CA LYS A 102 -5.22 4.10 -20.54
C LYS A 102 -6.49 3.39 -20.09
N LEU A 103 -6.57 2.93 -18.83
CA LEU A 103 -7.78 2.31 -18.29
C LEU A 103 -8.92 3.33 -18.25
N VAL A 104 -10.13 2.87 -18.52
CA VAL A 104 -11.31 3.72 -18.76
C VAL A 104 -12.02 4.20 -17.49
N PHE A 105 -11.30 4.40 -16.38
CA PHE A 105 -11.86 4.95 -15.14
C PHE A 105 -11.31 6.35 -14.83
N SER A 106 -12.11 7.15 -14.12
CA SER A 106 -12.01 8.61 -14.06
C SER A 106 -10.74 9.21 -13.42
N VAL A 107 -9.82 8.38 -12.90
CA VAL A 107 -8.56 8.81 -12.27
C VAL A 107 -7.35 7.97 -12.70
N ALA A 108 -7.47 7.22 -13.80
CA ALA A 108 -6.44 6.29 -14.24
C ALA A 108 -5.11 7.00 -14.56
N LYS A 109 -5.17 8.17 -15.20
CA LYS A 109 -4.01 8.97 -15.56
C LYS A 109 -3.31 9.54 -14.32
N GLU A 110 -4.06 10.14 -13.41
CA GLU A 110 -3.54 10.72 -12.18
C GLU A 110 -2.87 9.67 -11.29
N LEU A 111 -3.44 8.46 -11.23
CA LEU A 111 -2.80 7.34 -10.54
C LEU A 111 -1.52 6.90 -11.24
N ALA A 112 -1.50 6.79 -12.57
CA ALA A 112 -0.29 6.44 -13.30
C ALA A 112 0.83 7.47 -13.04
N ASP A 113 0.50 8.76 -12.99
CA ASP A 113 1.43 9.83 -12.62
C ASP A 113 1.89 9.71 -11.16
N MET A 114 1.00 9.39 -10.22
CA MET A 114 1.35 9.10 -8.82
C MET A 114 2.35 7.93 -8.70
N PHE A 115 2.13 6.85 -9.45
CA PHE A 115 3.04 5.71 -9.48
C PHE A 115 4.39 6.07 -10.10
N HIS A 116 4.43 6.97 -11.09
CA HIS A 116 5.68 7.53 -11.59
C HIS A 116 6.42 8.32 -10.50
N CYS A 117 5.73 9.16 -9.73
CA CYS A 117 6.33 9.86 -8.58
C CYS A 117 6.92 8.89 -7.56
N PHE A 118 6.30 7.73 -7.32
CA PHE A 118 6.88 6.76 -6.40
C PHE A 118 8.17 6.09 -6.89
N GLN A 119 8.48 6.14 -8.19
CA GLN A 119 9.78 5.70 -8.73
C GLN A 119 10.91 6.65 -8.31
N MET A 120 10.57 7.89 -7.93
CA MET A 120 11.51 8.88 -7.39
C MET A 120 11.87 8.61 -5.93
N LYS A 121 11.40 7.49 -5.34
CA LYS A 121 11.72 7.03 -3.97
C LYS A 121 11.45 8.11 -2.92
N PRO A 122 10.17 8.54 -2.76
CA PRO A 122 9.81 9.54 -1.76
C PRO A 122 10.23 9.08 -0.36
N ASP A 123 10.76 10.02 0.43
CA ASP A 123 11.32 9.73 1.75
C ASP A 123 10.23 9.24 2.73
N HIS A 124 10.34 7.99 3.15
CA HIS A 124 9.49 7.37 4.17
C HIS A 124 10.36 6.51 5.08
N ASP A 125 10.10 6.57 6.39
CA ASP A 125 10.89 5.88 7.39
C ASP A 125 10.06 4.82 8.11
N VAL A 126 10.29 3.57 7.73
CA VAL A 126 9.66 2.40 8.35
C VAL A 126 10.07 2.28 9.82
N LYS A 127 11.34 2.49 10.15
CA LYS A 127 11.82 2.32 11.53
C LYS A 127 11.20 3.36 12.44
N LEU A 128 11.20 4.62 12.02
CA LEU A 128 10.53 5.70 12.74
C LEU A 128 9.05 5.39 12.94
N THR A 129 8.37 4.89 11.90
CA THR A 129 6.94 4.57 11.99
C THR A 129 6.67 3.50 13.05
N HIS A 130 7.48 2.45 13.11
CA HIS A 130 7.39 1.41 14.14
C HIS A 130 7.76 1.94 15.54
N CYS A 131 8.67 2.92 15.65
CA CYS A 131 8.93 3.60 16.93
C CYS A 131 7.71 4.44 17.38
N LEU A 132 7.06 5.14 16.44
CA LEU A 132 5.89 5.98 16.73
C LEU A 132 4.64 5.15 17.04
N ASN A 133 4.47 4.00 16.39
CA ASN A 133 3.41 3.05 16.65
C ASN A 133 3.96 1.61 16.60
N PRO A 134 4.33 1.03 17.75
CA PRO A 134 4.82 -0.35 17.82
C PRO A 134 3.79 -1.40 17.37
N GLU A 135 2.50 -1.06 17.41
CA GLU A 135 1.39 -1.92 16.99
C GLU A 135 0.95 -1.64 15.55
N VAL A 136 1.79 -0.97 14.74
CA VAL A 136 1.48 -0.71 13.33
C VAL A 136 1.27 -2.03 12.59
N LYS A 137 0.16 -2.12 11.86
CA LYS A 137 -0.20 -3.36 11.15
C LYS A 137 0.72 -3.56 9.95
N SER A 138 1.24 -4.77 9.82
CA SER A 138 1.72 -5.27 8.53
C SER A 138 0.54 -5.52 7.59
N PHE A 139 0.81 -5.53 6.29
CA PHE A 139 -0.11 -5.88 5.23
C PHE A 139 -0.69 -7.28 5.45
N SER A 140 0.16 -8.22 5.90
CA SER A 140 -0.32 -9.56 6.20
C SER A 140 -1.32 -9.60 7.35
N GLN A 141 -1.18 -8.75 8.37
CA GLN A 141 -2.18 -8.64 9.46
C GLN A 141 -3.44 -7.95 8.94
N PHE A 142 -3.29 -6.87 8.17
CA PHE A 142 -4.39 -6.17 7.54
C PHE A 142 -5.27 -7.11 6.70
N ILE A 143 -4.68 -7.95 5.84
CA ILE A 143 -5.45 -8.90 5.02
C ILE A 143 -6.17 -9.94 5.89
N LEU A 144 -5.53 -10.42 6.95
CA LEU A 144 -6.16 -11.38 7.87
C LEU A 144 -7.41 -10.79 8.54
N GLU A 145 -7.36 -9.53 8.96
CA GLU A 145 -8.49 -8.82 9.56
C GLU A 145 -9.59 -8.48 8.55
N ASN A 146 -9.25 -8.39 7.25
CA ASN A 146 -10.15 -7.97 6.18
C ASN A 146 -10.52 -9.09 5.20
N LEU A 147 -10.33 -10.37 5.56
CA LEU A 147 -10.65 -11.53 4.70
C LEU A 147 -12.08 -11.49 4.15
N ALA A 148 -13.02 -10.93 4.91
CA ALA A 148 -14.41 -10.83 4.50
C ALA A 148 -14.63 -9.99 3.22
N ALA A 149 -13.71 -9.07 2.90
CA ALA A 149 -13.76 -8.28 1.67
C ALA A 149 -13.31 -9.07 0.42
N PHE A 150 -12.72 -10.25 0.61
CA PHE A 150 -12.19 -11.11 -0.45
C PHE A 150 -12.99 -12.42 -0.62
N LYS A 151 -14.24 -12.49 -0.12
CA LYS A 151 -15.06 -13.71 -0.14
C LYS A 151 -15.34 -14.28 -1.54
N ASP A 152 -15.29 -13.44 -2.57
CA ASP A 152 -15.55 -13.82 -3.97
C ASP A 152 -14.27 -14.20 -4.74
N VAL A 153 -13.14 -14.30 -4.02
CA VAL A 153 -11.83 -14.76 -4.51
C VAL A 153 -11.63 -16.22 -4.12
#